data_AF-A0A354SMZ4-F1
#
_entry.id   AF-A0A354SMZ4-F1
#
_cell.length_a   1.000
_cell.length_b   1.000
_cell.length_c   1.000
_cell.angle_alpha   90.00
_cell.angle_beta   90.00
_cell.angle_gamma   90.00
#
_symmetry.space_group_name_H-M   'P 1'
#
loop_
_entity.id
_entity.type
_entity.pdbx_description
1 polymer ?
#
loop_
_entity_poly.entity_id
_entity_poly.type
_entity_poly.pdbx_seq_one_letter_code
_entity_poly.pdbx_strand_id
1 'polypeptide(L)'
;VMLKGTRVDGIYTADPEKDPTAVKFDKISYDEVYSKGLRIMDLTATTLCKENHLPIIVFNMDKEGNLKKVLSGEKVGTLVY
;
A
#
# COMPACT_ATOMS: atom_id res chain seq x y z
N VAL A 1 11.95 -2.31 -5.15
CA VAL A 1 10.68 -2.09 -4.43
C VAL A 1 10.58 -0.63 -4.06
N MET A 2 9.44 0.00 -4.30
CA MET A 2 9.16 1.38 -3.90
C MET A 2 8.49 1.40 -2.52
N LEU A 3 8.91 2.31 -1.66
CA LEU A 3 8.37 2.46 -0.30
C LEU A 3 7.45 3.68 -0.25
N LYS A 4 6.16 3.48 -0.01
CA LYS A 4 5.16 4.55 0.14
C LYS A 4 4.78 4.70 1.60
N GLY A 5 5.34 5.72 2.26
CA GLY A 5 4.92 6.14 3.59
C GLY A 5 3.54 6.82 3.55
N THR A 6 2.66 6.41 4.46
CA THR A 6 1.31 6.98 4.69
C THR A 6 1.06 7.17 6.19
N ARG A 7 -0.10 7.77 6.55
CA ARG A 7 -0.57 7.84 7.94
C ARG A 7 -1.37 6.60 8.39
N VAL A 8 -1.84 5.80 7.43
CA VAL A 8 -2.50 4.51 7.65
C VAL A 8 -1.50 3.37 7.47
N ASP A 9 -1.79 2.20 8.04
CA ASP A 9 -0.90 1.05 8.08
C ASP A 9 -1.06 0.06 6.90
N GLY A 10 -1.64 0.52 5.78
CA GLY A 10 -1.75 -0.22 4.53
C GLY A 10 -2.89 0.26 3.65
N ILE A 11 -3.29 -0.59 2.71
CA ILE A 11 -4.42 -0.39 1.80
C ILE A 11 -5.61 -1.18 2.33
N TYR A 12 -6.79 -0.56 2.28
CA TYR A 12 -8.02 -1.11 2.81
C TYR A 12 -9.10 -1.20 1.72
N THR A 13 -10.12 -2.04 1.94
CA THR A 13 -11.29 -2.15 1.05
C THR A 13 -12.11 -0.85 0.96
N ALA A 14 -12.06 -0.04 2.02
CA ALA A 14 -12.68 1.27 2.14
C ALA A 14 -11.83 2.16 3.08
N ASP A 15 -12.20 3.43 3.23
CA ASP A 15 -11.51 4.33 4.17
C ASP A 15 -11.78 3.88 5.62
N PRO A 16 -10.77 3.38 6.36
CA PRO A 16 -10.98 2.81 7.70
C PRO A 16 -11.40 3.85 8.74
N GLU A 17 -11.24 5.15 8.46
CA GLU A 17 -11.75 6.22 9.33
C GLU A 17 -13.26 6.45 9.15
N LYS A 18 -13.84 6.02 8.01
CA LYS A 18 -15.24 6.23 7.66
C LYS A 18 -16.06 4.95 7.66
N ASP A 19 -15.43 3.83 7.37
CA ASP A 19 -16.07 2.51 7.29
C ASP A 19 -15.39 1.56 8.28
N PRO A 20 -16.05 1.22 9.41
CA PRO A 20 -15.49 0.31 10.40
C PRO A 20 -15.40 -1.14 9.90
N THR A 21 -16.02 -1.46 8.75
CA THR A 21 -15.92 -2.78 8.11
C THR A 21 -14.76 -2.88 7.12
N ALA A 22 -13.97 -1.81 6.96
CA ALA A 22 -12.81 -1.79 6.08
C ALA A 22 -11.78 -2.86 6.48
N VAL A 23 -11.46 -3.75 5.55
CA VAL A 23 -10.49 -4.83 5.75
C VAL A 23 -9.19 -4.46 5.07
N LYS A 24 -8.07 -4.61 5.79
CA LYS A 24 -6.73 -4.37 5.24
C LYS A 24 -6.30 -5.51 4.32
N PHE A 25 -5.69 -5.18 3.19
CA PHE A 25 -5.03 -6.14 2.33
C PHE A 25 -3.60 -6.40 2.82
N ASP A 26 -3.17 -7.66 2.88
CA ASP A 26 -1.75 -8.00 3.07
C ASP A 26 -0.97 -7.84 1.74
N LYS A 27 -1.61 -8.26 0.64
CA LYS A 27 -1.11 -8.14 -0.73
C LYS A 27 -2.27 -7.81 -1.66
N ILE A 28 -2.00 -7.05 -2.71
CA ILE A 28 -2.98 -6.70 -3.74
C ILE A 28 -2.27 -6.51 -5.09
N SER A 29 -2.85 -6.98 -6.18
CA SER A 29 -2.29 -6.73 -7.52
C SER A 29 -2.60 -5.31 -7.99
N TYR A 30 -1.78 -4.77 -8.90
CA TYR A 30 -2.10 -3.52 -9.58
C TYR A 30 -3.51 -3.53 -10.22
N ASP A 31 -3.92 -4.64 -10.81
CA ASP A 31 -5.23 -4.75 -11.47
C ASP A 31 -6.39 -4.74 -10.46
N GLU A 32 -6.20 -5.32 -9.28
CA GLU A 32 -7.17 -5.22 -8.18
C GLU A 32 -7.27 -3.79 -7.65
N VAL A 33 -6.15 -3.07 -7.56
CA VAL A 33 -6.13 -1.65 -7.18
C VAL A 33 -6.98 -0.83 -8.16
N TYR A 34 -6.79 -1.03 -9.46
CA TYR A 34 -7.55 -0.32 -10.49
C TYR A 34 -9.03 -0.71 -10.50
N SER A 35 -9.34 -2.01 -10.51
CA SER A 35 -10.72 -2.51 -10.59
C SER A 35 -11.56 -2.13 -9.37
N LYS A 36 -10.94 -2.03 -8.18
CA LYS A 36 -11.59 -1.59 -6.94
C LYS A 36 -11.56 -0.06 -6.74
N GLY A 37 -10.94 0.69 -7.66
CA GLY A 37 -10.81 2.15 -7.56
C GLY A 37 -10.03 2.62 -6.33
N LEU A 38 -9.10 1.79 -5.83
CA LEU A 38 -8.32 2.10 -4.64
C LEU A 38 -7.23 3.11 -4.98
N ARG A 39 -7.16 4.21 -4.21
CA ARG A 39 -6.20 5.29 -4.45
C ARG A 39 -5.00 5.14 -3.51
N ILE A 40 -3.88 4.66 -4.04
CA ILE A 40 -2.61 4.51 -3.31
C ILE A 40 -1.69 5.71 -3.53
N MET A 41 -1.63 6.17 -4.77
CA MET A 41 -0.95 7.37 -5.26
C MET A 41 -1.71 7.87 -6.49
N ASP A 42 -1.22 8.92 -7.15
CA ASP A 42 -1.81 9.35 -8.41
C ASP A 42 -1.73 8.25 -9.48
N LEU A 43 -2.60 8.33 -10.48
CA LEU A 43 -2.73 7.32 -11.52
C LEU A 43 -1.42 7.15 -12.31
N THR A 44 -0.74 8.25 -12.64
CA THR A 44 0.48 8.25 -13.43
C THR A 44 1.61 7.49 -12.71
N ALA A 45 1.84 7.79 -11.43
CA ALA A 45 2.84 7.08 -10.63
C ALA A 45 2.52 5.59 -10.46
N THR A 46 1.24 5.25 -10.26
CA THR A 46 0.81 3.84 -10.15
C THR A 46 1.07 3.09 -11.45
N THR A 47 0.72 3.68 -12.59
CA THR A 47 0.95 3.09 -13.92
C THR A 47 2.44 2.92 -14.21
N LEU A 48 3.26 3.92 -13.90
CA LEU A 48 4.71 3.84 -14.08
C LEU A 48 5.31 2.68 -13.26
N CYS A 49 4.86 2.47 -12.02
CA CYS A 49 5.33 1.36 -11.19
C CYS A 49 4.92 0.00 -11.78
N LYS A 50 3.68 -0.12 -12.27
CA LYS A 50 3.18 -1.34 -12.92
C LYS A 50 4.01 -1.69 -14.17
N GLU A 51 4.19 -0.74 -15.08
CA GLU A 51 4.91 -0.95 -16.34
C GLU A 51 6.38 -1.36 -16.12
N ASN A 52 6.99 -0.85 -15.05
CA ASN A 52 8.37 -1.18 -14.68
C ASN A 52 8.49 -2.40 -13.75
N HIS A 53 7.39 -3.13 -13.51
CA HIS A 53 7.35 -4.28 -12.58
C HIS A 53 7.94 -3.95 -11.21
N LEU A 54 7.73 -2.71 -10.72
CA LEU A 54 8.30 -2.21 -9.49
C LEU A 54 7.28 -2.40 -8.36
N PRO A 55 7.43 -3.37 -7.43
CA PRO A 55 6.45 -3.57 -6.37
C PRO A 55 6.44 -2.39 -5.41
N ILE A 56 5.29 -2.13 -4.76
CA ILE A 56 5.13 -1.02 -3.81
C ILE A 56 4.79 -1.58 -2.42
N ILE A 57 5.43 -1.06 -1.38
CA ILE A 57 5.04 -1.33 0.01
C ILE A 57 4.40 -0.06 0.57
N VAL A 58 3.12 -0.14 0.92
CA VAL A 58 2.37 0.96 1.55
C VAL A 58 2.33 0.71 3.06
N PHE A 59 2.88 1.62 3.85
CA PHE A 59 3.00 1.43 5.30
C PHE A 59 2.88 2.74 6.08
N ASN A 60 2.54 2.63 7.36
CA ASN A 60 2.45 3.78 8.26
C ASN A 60 3.86 4.28 8.61
N MET A 61 4.19 5.51 8.22
CA MET A 61 5.48 6.16 8.51
C MET A 61 5.54 6.72 9.93
N ASP A 62 4.39 7.09 10.51
CA ASP A 62 4.28 7.68 11.84
C ASP A 62 4.45 6.63 12.96
N LYS A 63 4.35 5.34 12.63
CA LYS A 63 4.60 4.25 13.57
C LYS A 63 6.10 3.98 13.69
N GLU A 64 6.65 4.32 14.85
CA GLU A 64 8.07 4.13 15.15
C GLU A 64 8.54 2.69 14.87
N GLY A 65 9.69 2.57 14.23
CA GLY A 65 10.29 1.29 13.85
C GLY A 65 9.75 0.67 12.56
N ASN A 66 8.63 1.12 12.00
CA ASN A 66 8.07 0.52 10.78
C ASN A 66 9.05 0.59 9.59
N LEU A 67 9.74 1.71 9.38
CA LEU A 67 10.73 1.83 8.32
C LEU A 67 11.84 0.78 8.47
N LYS A 68 12.36 0.59 9.69
CA LYS A 68 13.38 -0.43 9.97
C LYS A 68 12.86 -1.83 9.68
N LYS A 69 11.64 -2.15 10.10
CA LYS A 69 10.99 -3.45 9.85
C LYS A 69 10.83 -3.74 8.36
N VAL A 70 10.35 -2.75 7.59
CA VAL A 70 10.23 -2.84 6.12
C VAL A 70 11.59 -3.13 5.48
N LEU A 71 12.63 -2.37 5.86
CA LEU A 71 13.99 -2.57 5.34
C LEU A 71 14.59 -3.93 5.76
N SER A 72 14.14 -4.50 6.88
CA SER A 72 14.55 -5.81 7.38
C SER A 72 13.78 -6.97 6.72
N GLY A 73 12.86 -6.69 5.80
CA GLY A 73 12.04 -7.70 5.11
C GLY A 73 10.88 -8.23 5.95
N GLU A 74 10.58 -7.62 7.10
CA GLU A 74 9.40 -7.97 7.89
C GLU A 74 8.11 -7.59 7.14
N LYS A 75 7.04 -8.35 7.39
CA LYS A 75 5.72 -8.05 6.83
C LYS A 75 5.12 -6.82 7.51
N VAL A 76 5.23 -5.68 6.84
CA VAL A 76 4.66 -4.41 7.29
C VAL A 76 3.89 -3.78 6.14
N GLY A 77 2.68 -3.31 6.44
CA GLY A 77 1.87 -2.62 5.44
C GLY A 77 1.15 -3.56 4.48
N THR A 78 0.92 -3.06 3.27
CA THR A 78 0.39 -3.82 2.15
C THR A 78 1.39 -3.84 1.01
N LEU A 79 1.61 -5.00 0.40
CA LEU A 79 2.40 -5.14 -0.82
C LEU A 79 1.52 -5.04 -2.06
N VAL A 80 1.87 -4.14 -2.97
CA VAL A 80 1.31 -4.05 -4.32
C VAL A 80 2.26 -4.74 -5.30
N TYR A 81 1.72 -5.63 -6.14
CA TYR A 81 2.49 -6.44 -7.09
C TYR A 81 1.92 -6.39 -8.50
#